data_AF-A0A2G6GTR4-F1
#
_entry.id   AF-A0A2G6GTR4-F1
#
_cell.length_a   1.000
_cell.length_b   1.000
_cell.length_c   1.000
_cell.angle_alpha   90.00
_cell.angle_beta   90.00
_cell.angle_gamma   90.00
#
_symmetry.space_group_name_H-M   'P 1'
#
loop_
_entity.id
_entity.type
_entity.pdbx_description
1 polymer ?
#
loop_
_entity_poly.entity_id
_entity_poly.type
_entity_poly.pdbx_seq_one_letter_code
_entity_poly.pdbx_strand_id
1 'polypeptide(L)'
;MRRKLRRNSKARDEYLFPRRLTTFWGLSTLATATISLLYLSQWYAPLGVDLLVYYIFSALSQSGLFLLPALLVGLLLGGRTIRRERVAFFVFLVYSILLNAILLLDWQVYKLFRFHINGMVLALATGPGADEVFSFDPWLWGQAFAVLACLVLLAYAVRTIAFRLGYLPKGRIPIALWLIVSILAHGGHAIAAGMGNSSIQELSALLRSTTPFGLTAC
;
A
#
# COMPACT_ATOMS: atom_id res chain seq x y z
N MET A 1 15.61 36.98 -22.17
CA MET A 1 14.60 36.86 -21.08
C MET A 1 13.97 35.46 -20.97
N ARG A 2 13.35 34.90 -22.04
CA ARG A 2 12.68 33.57 -22.01
C ARG A 2 13.56 32.39 -21.56
N ARG A 3 14.84 32.33 -21.95
CA ARG A 3 15.77 31.27 -21.53
C ARG A 3 16.06 31.28 -20.01
N LYS A 4 16.09 32.46 -19.38
CA LYS A 4 16.35 32.61 -17.94
C LYS A 4 15.14 32.14 -17.10
N LEU A 5 13.92 32.48 -17.55
CA LEU A 5 12.67 32.01 -16.95
C LEU A 5 12.52 30.47 -17.06
N ARG A 6 12.86 29.90 -18.22
CA ARG A 6 12.80 28.43 -18.44
C ARG A 6 13.84 27.66 -17.63
N ARG A 7 15.02 28.26 -17.36
CA ARG A 7 16.04 27.68 -16.47
C ARG A 7 15.58 27.67 -15.01
N ASN A 8 14.94 28.76 -14.56
CA ASN A 8 14.39 28.85 -13.21
C ASN A 8 13.21 27.92 -12.96
N SER A 9 12.34 27.69 -13.96
CA SER A 9 11.24 26.71 -13.80
C SER A 9 11.79 25.28 -13.72
N LYS A 10 12.74 24.93 -14.58
CA LYS A 10 13.33 23.59 -14.61
C LYS A 10 14.08 23.26 -13.32
N ALA A 11 14.85 24.20 -12.78
CA ALA A 11 15.54 24.01 -11.51
C ALA A 11 14.53 23.83 -10.36
N ARG A 12 13.42 24.57 -10.35
CA ARG A 12 12.35 24.43 -9.35
C ARG A 12 11.69 23.05 -9.41
N ASP A 13 11.37 22.56 -10.61
CA ASP A 13 10.73 21.25 -10.81
C ASP A 13 11.63 20.10 -10.33
N GLU A 14 12.94 20.21 -10.56
CA GLU A 14 13.94 19.20 -10.16
C GLU A 14 14.05 19.04 -8.63
N TYR A 15 13.87 20.12 -7.85
CA TYR A 15 13.78 20.05 -6.38
C TYR A 15 12.40 19.60 -5.87
N LEU A 16 11.33 19.88 -6.61
CA LEU A 16 9.97 19.52 -6.24
C LEU A 16 9.64 18.06 -6.55
N PHE A 17 10.27 17.47 -7.55
CA PHE A 17 9.98 16.10 -7.99
C PHE A 17 10.17 15.07 -6.86
N PRO A 18 11.35 14.94 -6.21
CA PRO A 18 11.54 13.95 -5.15
C PRO A 18 10.58 14.20 -3.98
N ARG A 19 10.31 15.48 -3.68
CA ARG A 19 9.38 15.86 -2.59
C ARG A 19 7.96 15.42 -2.87
N ARG A 20 7.45 15.70 -4.08
CA ARG A 20 6.11 15.27 -4.50
C ARG A 20 5.99 13.76 -4.52
N LEU A 21 7.04 13.06 -4.96
CA LEU A 21 7.04 11.61 -5.02
C LEU A 21 7.04 10.97 -3.62
N THR A 22 7.86 11.47 -2.68
CA THR A 22 7.86 10.96 -1.30
C THR A 22 6.58 11.30 -0.54
N THR A 23 6.00 12.48 -0.77
CA THR A 23 4.67 12.82 -0.24
C THR A 23 3.58 11.94 -0.85
N PHE A 24 3.65 11.66 -2.15
CA PHE A 24 2.70 10.75 -2.81
C PHE A 24 2.81 9.33 -2.26
N TRP A 25 4.03 8.83 -2.06
CA TRP A 25 4.26 7.56 -1.40
C TRP A 25 3.68 7.55 0.02
N GLY A 26 3.98 8.57 0.84
CA GLY A 26 3.46 8.65 2.21
C GLY A 26 1.93 8.64 2.30
N LEU A 27 1.26 9.41 1.45
CA LEU A 27 -0.22 9.42 1.43
C LEU A 27 -0.79 8.11 0.86
N SER A 28 -0.12 7.49 -0.10
CA SER A 28 -0.52 6.18 -0.63
C SER A 28 -0.37 5.08 0.41
N THR A 29 0.67 5.18 1.26
CA THR A 29 0.86 4.32 2.44
C THR A 29 -0.30 4.47 3.42
N LEU A 30 -0.70 5.70 3.74
CA LEU A 30 -1.87 5.95 4.59
C LEU A 30 -3.14 5.35 3.99
N ALA A 31 -3.40 5.59 2.70
CA ALA A 31 -4.58 5.08 2.02
C ALA A 31 -4.62 3.54 2.01
N THR A 32 -3.50 2.90 1.67
CA THR A 32 -3.38 1.43 1.66
C THR A 32 -3.52 0.84 3.07
N ALA A 33 -2.96 1.51 4.08
CA ALA A 33 -3.13 1.12 5.48
C ALA A 33 -4.59 1.30 5.94
N THR A 34 -5.28 2.36 5.54
CA THR A 34 -6.70 2.54 5.85
C THR A 34 -7.56 1.45 5.22
N ILE A 35 -7.32 1.10 3.95
CA ILE A 35 -7.98 -0.04 3.31
C ILE A 35 -7.69 -1.32 4.10
N SER A 36 -6.41 -1.51 4.49
CA SER A 36 -5.92 -2.61 5.35
C SER A 36 -6.75 -2.76 6.64
N LEU A 37 -6.92 -1.64 7.37
CA LEU A 37 -7.63 -1.57 8.65
C LEU A 37 -9.15 -1.77 8.50
N LEU A 38 -9.77 -1.15 7.49
CA LEU A 38 -11.23 -1.19 7.31
C LEU A 38 -11.74 -2.60 7.04
N TYR A 39 -11.02 -3.39 6.26
CA TYR A 39 -11.43 -4.77 6.01
C TYR A 39 -11.15 -5.70 7.17
N LEU A 40 -10.02 -5.53 7.87
CA LEU A 40 -9.76 -6.33 9.07
C LEU A 40 -10.83 -6.07 10.13
N SER A 41 -11.31 -4.83 10.28
CA SER A 41 -12.39 -4.50 11.23
C SER A 41 -13.69 -5.30 11.04
N GLN A 42 -13.89 -5.95 9.88
CA GLN A 42 -15.02 -6.87 9.65
C GLN A 42 -14.88 -8.21 10.40
N TRP A 43 -13.67 -8.57 10.83
CA TRP A 43 -13.34 -9.87 11.42
C TRP A 43 -13.00 -9.81 12.90
N TYR A 44 -12.75 -8.61 13.45
CA TYR A 44 -12.38 -8.45 14.85
C TYR A 44 -13.47 -7.76 15.67
N ALA A 45 -13.80 -8.37 16.80
CA ALA A 45 -14.41 -7.70 17.96
C ALA A 45 -13.52 -6.50 18.38
N PRO A 46 -14.03 -5.52 19.15
CA PRO A 46 -13.23 -4.37 19.54
C PRO A 46 -11.92 -4.83 20.20
N LEU A 47 -10.81 -4.61 19.50
CA LEU A 47 -9.47 -4.87 20.00
C LEU A 47 -9.24 -4.00 21.23
N GLY A 48 -8.61 -4.57 22.27
CA GLY A 48 -8.06 -3.74 23.35
C GLY A 48 -7.12 -2.66 22.78
N VAL A 49 -7.02 -1.53 23.47
CA VAL A 49 -6.26 -0.35 23.00
C VAL A 49 -4.83 -0.72 22.58
N ASP A 50 -4.18 -1.60 23.33
CA ASP A 50 -2.81 -2.04 23.07
C ASP A 50 -2.66 -2.79 21.74
N LEU A 51 -3.61 -3.71 21.45
CA LEU A 51 -3.63 -4.46 20.19
C LEU A 51 -3.98 -3.55 19.01
N LEU A 52 -4.87 -2.57 19.22
CA LEU A 52 -5.22 -1.59 18.20
C LEU A 52 -4.01 -0.74 17.81
N VAL A 53 -3.22 -0.27 18.79
CA VAL A 53 -2.01 0.52 18.54
C VAL A 53 -0.97 -0.28 17.77
N TYR A 54 -0.67 -1.50 18.22
CA TYR A 54 0.25 -2.40 17.51
C TYR A 54 -0.23 -2.65 16.08
N TYR A 55 -1.53 -2.85 15.90
CA TYR A 55 -2.09 -3.13 14.59
C TYR A 55 -1.99 -1.93 13.63
N ILE A 56 -2.31 -0.72 14.08
CA ILE A 56 -2.14 0.50 13.28
C ILE A 56 -0.68 0.65 12.83
N PHE A 57 0.27 0.42 13.74
CA PHE A 57 1.69 0.52 13.40
C PHE A 57 2.14 -0.56 12.42
N SER A 58 1.68 -1.80 12.60
CA SER A 58 1.97 -2.90 11.68
C SER A 58 1.40 -2.64 10.28
N ALA A 59 0.13 -2.21 10.17
CA ALA A 59 -0.51 -1.89 8.91
C ALA A 59 0.19 -0.75 8.16
N LEU A 60 0.59 0.32 8.87
CA LEU A 60 1.34 1.44 8.31
C LEU A 60 2.74 1.04 7.85
N SER A 61 3.44 0.23 8.65
CA SER A 61 4.76 -0.29 8.32
C SER A 61 4.70 -1.12 7.04
N GLN A 62 3.81 -2.12 7.00
CA GLN A 62 3.67 -3.05 5.89
C GLN A 62 3.21 -2.34 4.60
N SER A 63 2.23 -1.44 4.70
CA SER A 63 1.75 -0.67 3.54
C SER A 63 2.87 0.16 2.91
N GLY A 64 3.71 0.79 3.72
CA GLY A 64 4.82 1.58 3.21
C GLY A 64 5.92 0.71 2.62
N LEU A 65 6.17 -0.47 3.18
CA LEU A 65 7.10 -1.46 2.64
C LEU A 65 6.65 -1.94 1.25
N PHE A 66 5.38 -2.30 1.07
CA PHE A 66 4.84 -2.75 -0.22
C PHE A 66 4.88 -1.69 -1.31
N LEU A 67 4.76 -0.40 -0.95
CA LEU A 67 4.85 0.71 -1.88
C LEU A 67 6.29 1.22 -2.09
N LEU A 68 7.24 0.76 -1.28
CA LEU A 68 8.65 1.19 -1.36
C LEU A 68 9.28 0.90 -2.74
N PRO A 69 9.04 -0.26 -3.40
CA PRO A 69 9.54 -0.49 -4.75
C PRO A 69 9.08 0.57 -5.75
N ALA A 70 7.82 1.00 -5.68
CA ALA A 70 7.30 2.07 -6.55
C ALA A 70 7.97 3.42 -6.28
N LEU A 71 8.29 3.74 -5.03
CA LEU A 71 9.06 4.93 -4.67
C LEU A 71 10.48 4.86 -5.25
N LEU A 72 11.18 3.73 -5.07
CA LEU A 72 12.54 3.55 -5.56
C LEU A 72 12.60 3.62 -7.09
N VAL A 73 11.74 2.88 -7.78
CA VAL A 73 11.61 2.92 -9.24
C VAL A 73 11.25 4.33 -9.70
N GLY A 74 10.32 5.00 -9.03
CA GLY A 74 9.95 6.38 -9.35
C GLY A 74 11.12 7.35 -9.23
N LEU A 75 11.94 7.24 -8.17
CA LEU A 75 13.14 8.06 -7.98
C LEU A 75 14.21 7.76 -9.03
N LEU A 76 14.37 6.50 -9.45
CA LEU A 76 15.30 6.11 -10.52
C LEU A 76 14.85 6.63 -11.89
N LEU A 77 13.55 6.55 -12.18
CA LEU A 77 12.98 7.01 -13.45
C LEU A 77 12.98 8.54 -13.53
N GLY A 78 12.68 9.22 -12.43
CA GLY A 78 12.51 10.66 -12.36
C GLY A 78 13.81 11.46 -12.32
N GLY A 79 14.52 11.49 -13.45
CA GLY A 79 15.72 12.31 -13.64
C GLY A 79 15.57 13.38 -14.74
N ARG A 80 16.08 14.59 -14.46
CA ARG A 80 16.45 15.73 -15.35
C ARG A 80 15.43 16.27 -16.38
N THR A 81 14.29 15.62 -16.59
CA THR A 81 13.28 16.01 -17.58
C THR A 81 11.84 15.74 -17.11
N ILE A 82 10.96 16.72 -17.33
CA ILE A 82 9.53 16.70 -17.00
C ILE A 82 8.82 15.46 -17.58
N ARG A 83 9.24 14.97 -18.76
CA ARG A 83 8.63 13.77 -19.37
C ARG A 83 8.86 12.52 -18.51
N ARG A 84 10.04 12.40 -17.90
CA ARG A 84 10.38 11.26 -17.02
C ARG A 84 9.67 11.33 -15.68
N GLU A 85 9.45 12.52 -15.15
CA GLU A 85 8.65 12.71 -13.93
C GLU A 85 7.21 12.22 -14.11
N ARG A 86 6.57 12.54 -15.25
CA ARG A 86 5.22 12.04 -15.57
C ARG A 86 5.17 10.52 -15.63
N VAL A 87 6.18 9.90 -16.24
CA VAL A 87 6.31 8.44 -16.30
C VAL A 87 6.48 7.86 -14.90
N ALA A 88 7.34 8.44 -14.06
CA ALA A 88 7.54 8.00 -12.68
C ALA A 88 6.23 8.01 -11.87
N PHE A 89 5.46 9.10 -11.93
CA PHE A 89 4.16 9.16 -11.25
C PHE A 89 3.12 8.21 -11.84
N PHE A 90 3.12 8.02 -13.17
CA PHE A 90 2.21 7.08 -13.81
C PHE A 90 2.50 5.64 -13.40
N VAL A 91 3.79 5.23 -13.44
CA VAL A 91 4.23 3.91 -13.00
C VAL A 91 3.88 3.68 -11.53
N PHE A 92 4.14 4.67 -10.67
CA PHE A 92 3.75 4.58 -9.26
C PHE A 92 2.24 4.41 -9.11
N LEU A 93 1.44 5.24 -9.79
CA LEU A 93 -0.02 5.21 -9.70
C LEU A 93 -0.59 3.86 -10.16
N VAL A 94 -0.09 3.31 -11.27
CA VAL A 94 -0.48 1.98 -11.74
C VAL A 94 -0.10 0.91 -10.71
N TYR A 95 1.14 0.96 -10.20
CA TYR A 95 1.59 0.03 -9.17
C TYR A 95 0.70 0.08 -7.92
N SER A 96 0.36 1.27 -7.43
CA SER A 96 -0.46 1.41 -6.21
C SER A 96 -1.88 0.88 -6.40
N ILE A 97 -2.47 1.07 -7.58
CA ILE A 97 -3.80 0.51 -7.92
C ILE A 97 -3.73 -1.01 -7.98
N LEU A 98 -2.73 -1.57 -8.68
CA LEU A 98 -2.55 -3.01 -8.81
C LEU A 98 -2.27 -3.67 -7.45
N LEU A 99 -1.42 -3.06 -6.62
CA LEU A 99 -1.15 -3.53 -5.26
C LEU A 99 -2.43 -3.60 -4.45
N ASN A 100 -3.23 -2.52 -4.41
CA ASN A 100 -4.48 -2.51 -3.67
C ASN A 100 -5.50 -3.51 -4.24
N ALA A 101 -5.58 -3.67 -5.56
CA ALA A 101 -6.43 -4.68 -6.17
C ALA A 101 -6.02 -6.10 -5.75
N ILE A 102 -4.72 -6.41 -5.75
CA ILE A 102 -4.19 -7.71 -5.29
C ILE A 102 -4.48 -7.93 -3.81
N LEU A 103 -4.28 -6.91 -2.95
CA LEU A 103 -4.60 -7.00 -1.52
C LEU A 103 -6.09 -7.31 -1.31
N LEU A 104 -6.98 -6.60 -2.01
CA LEU A 104 -8.42 -6.84 -1.91
C LEU A 104 -8.82 -8.21 -2.44
N LEU A 105 -8.23 -8.65 -3.56
CA LEU A 105 -8.48 -9.98 -4.12
C LEU A 105 -8.03 -11.07 -3.14
N ASP A 106 -6.82 -10.95 -2.60
CA ASP A 106 -6.28 -11.91 -1.64
C ASP A 106 -7.17 -12.03 -0.40
N TRP A 107 -7.73 -10.92 0.06
CA TRP A 107 -8.68 -10.93 1.16
C TRP A 107 -10.00 -11.60 0.83
N GLN A 108 -10.51 -11.45 -0.40
CA GLN A 108 -11.70 -12.19 -0.82
C GLN A 108 -11.42 -13.70 -0.87
N VAL A 109 -10.24 -14.10 -1.37
CA VAL A 109 -9.81 -15.50 -1.35
C VAL A 109 -9.72 -16.01 0.09
N TYR A 110 -9.09 -15.23 0.99
CA TYR A 110 -8.98 -15.60 2.39
C TYR A 110 -10.34 -15.71 3.10
N LYS A 111 -11.28 -14.81 2.79
CA LYS A 111 -12.65 -14.85 3.31
C LYS A 111 -13.37 -16.15 2.92
N LEU A 112 -13.19 -16.61 1.68
CA LEU A 112 -13.89 -17.77 1.14
C LEU A 112 -13.22 -19.09 1.55
N PHE A 113 -11.90 -19.15 1.46
CA PHE A 113 -11.16 -20.41 1.54
C PHE A 113 -10.23 -20.50 2.76
N ARG A 114 -10.05 -19.41 3.51
CA ARG A 114 -9.05 -19.31 4.60
C ARG A 114 -7.61 -19.54 4.15
N PHE A 115 -7.35 -19.45 2.85
CA PHE A 115 -6.03 -19.47 2.23
C PHE A 115 -5.78 -18.15 1.48
N HIS A 116 -4.51 -17.78 1.35
CA HIS A 116 -4.08 -16.69 0.47
C HIS A 116 -3.98 -17.13 -0.98
N ILE A 117 -3.91 -16.15 -1.86
CA ILE A 117 -3.42 -16.36 -3.22
C ILE A 117 -2.02 -16.97 -3.13
N ASN A 118 -1.92 -18.22 -3.55
CA ASN A 118 -0.71 -19.02 -3.59
C ASN A 118 -0.69 -19.86 -4.89
N GLY A 119 0.36 -20.66 -5.10
CA GLY A 119 0.48 -21.50 -6.29
C GLY A 119 -0.68 -22.49 -6.49
N MET A 120 -1.26 -23.01 -5.40
CA MET A 120 -2.41 -23.91 -5.45
C MET A 120 -3.68 -23.16 -5.85
N VAL A 121 -3.98 -22.00 -5.26
CA VAL A 121 -5.14 -21.17 -5.64
C VAL A 121 -5.02 -20.70 -7.08
N LEU A 122 -3.83 -20.31 -7.52
CA LEU A 122 -3.57 -19.94 -8.92
C LEU A 122 -3.78 -21.13 -9.86
N ALA A 123 -3.33 -22.33 -9.47
CA ALA A 123 -3.56 -23.55 -10.24
C ALA A 123 -5.05 -23.93 -10.31
N LEU A 124 -5.83 -23.70 -9.25
CA LEU A 124 -7.28 -23.89 -9.26
C LEU A 124 -7.99 -22.86 -10.14
N ALA A 125 -7.50 -21.61 -10.16
CA ALA A 125 -8.10 -20.53 -10.94
C ALA A 125 -7.74 -20.57 -12.44
N THR A 126 -6.66 -21.24 -12.82
CA THR A 126 -6.15 -21.30 -14.20
C THR A 126 -6.07 -22.70 -14.79
N GLY A 127 -6.35 -23.73 -13.99
CA GLY A 127 -6.31 -25.14 -14.38
C GLY A 127 -7.59 -25.62 -15.06
N PRO A 128 -7.59 -26.86 -15.56
CA PRO A 128 -8.79 -27.49 -16.12
C PRO A 128 -9.91 -27.54 -15.06
N GLY A 129 -11.12 -27.09 -15.41
CA GLY A 129 -12.25 -27.03 -14.48
C GLY A 129 -12.31 -25.76 -13.61
N ALA A 130 -11.53 -24.73 -13.91
CA ALA A 130 -11.59 -23.44 -13.20
C ALA A 130 -13.01 -22.87 -13.14
N ASP A 131 -13.79 -23.03 -14.21
CA ASP A 131 -15.16 -22.55 -14.34
C ASP A 131 -16.15 -23.28 -13.40
N GLU A 132 -15.80 -24.49 -12.96
CA GLU A 132 -16.55 -25.28 -11.98
C GLU A 132 -16.22 -24.87 -10.54
N VAL A 133 -15.00 -24.39 -10.30
CA VAL A 133 -14.52 -23.92 -8.98
C VAL A 133 -14.84 -22.44 -8.74
N PHE A 134 -14.80 -21.63 -9.80
CA PHE A 134 -14.96 -20.17 -9.77
C PHE A 134 -16.08 -19.71 -10.71
N SER A 135 -17.34 -20.05 -10.39
CA SER A 135 -18.50 -19.49 -11.09
C SER A 135 -18.91 -18.16 -10.48
N PHE A 136 -18.61 -17.05 -11.15
CA PHE A 136 -18.94 -15.70 -10.66
C PHE A 136 -20.21 -15.15 -11.30
N ASP A 137 -21.15 -14.71 -10.47
CA ASP A 137 -22.35 -13.98 -10.89
C ASP A 137 -21.95 -12.68 -11.63
N PRO A 138 -22.58 -12.32 -12.78
CA PRO A 138 -22.43 -11.01 -13.43
C PRO A 138 -22.47 -9.80 -12.48
N TRP A 139 -23.27 -9.87 -11.41
CA TRP A 139 -23.30 -8.82 -10.39
C TRP A 139 -21.97 -8.63 -9.65
N LEU A 140 -21.26 -9.73 -9.39
CA LEU A 140 -19.95 -9.69 -8.74
C LEU A 140 -18.90 -8.99 -9.63
N TRP A 141 -18.98 -9.17 -10.95
CA TRP A 141 -18.14 -8.44 -11.89
C TRP A 141 -18.42 -6.93 -11.87
N GLY A 142 -19.68 -6.54 -11.72
CA GLY A 142 -20.07 -5.15 -11.52
C GLY A 142 -19.47 -4.54 -10.25
N GLN A 143 -19.50 -5.28 -9.14
CA GLN A 143 -18.87 -4.87 -7.88
C GLN A 143 -17.35 -4.75 -8.01
N ALA A 144 -16.69 -5.71 -8.66
CA ALA A 144 -15.24 -5.68 -8.90
C ALA A 144 -14.83 -4.46 -9.74
N PHE A 145 -15.59 -4.14 -10.78
CA PHE A 145 -15.35 -2.95 -11.60
C PHE A 145 -15.55 -1.66 -10.80
N ALA A 146 -16.59 -1.59 -9.97
CA ALA A 146 -16.84 -0.43 -9.10
C ALA A 146 -15.70 -0.22 -8.09
N VAL A 147 -15.22 -1.30 -7.46
CA VAL A 147 -14.06 -1.26 -6.55
C VAL A 147 -12.81 -0.77 -7.28
N LEU A 148 -12.53 -1.29 -8.48
CA LEU A 148 -11.39 -0.84 -9.28
C LEU A 148 -11.49 0.64 -9.65
N ALA A 149 -12.68 1.12 -10.03
CA ALA A 149 -12.92 2.53 -10.31
C ALA A 149 -12.67 3.40 -9.06
N CYS A 150 -13.13 2.97 -7.88
CA CYS A 150 -12.85 3.63 -6.61
C CYS A 150 -11.36 3.68 -6.30
N LEU A 151 -10.60 2.60 -6.54
CA LEU A 151 -9.15 2.58 -6.35
C LEU A 151 -8.44 3.57 -7.30
N VAL A 152 -8.87 3.64 -8.56
CA VAL A 152 -8.35 4.62 -9.54
C VAL A 152 -8.60 6.05 -9.06
N LEU A 153 -9.84 6.35 -8.66
CA LEU A 153 -10.22 7.67 -8.17
C LEU A 153 -9.45 8.05 -6.90
N LEU A 154 -9.30 7.12 -5.96
CA LEU A 154 -8.53 7.31 -4.73
C LEU A 154 -7.06 7.59 -5.03
N ALA A 155 -6.41 6.77 -5.86
CA ALA A 155 -5.01 6.95 -6.24
C ALA A 155 -4.80 8.31 -6.94
N TYR A 156 -5.73 8.73 -7.80
CA TYR A 156 -5.68 10.02 -8.46
C TYR A 156 -5.90 11.20 -7.49
N ALA A 157 -6.83 11.06 -6.53
CA ALA A 157 -7.06 12.05 -5.49
C ALA A 157 -5.82 12.23 -4.62
N VAL A 158 -5.23 11.12 -4.15
CA VAL A 158 -3.99 11.08 -3.37
C VAL A 158 -2.85 11.75 -4.13
N ARG A 159 -2.69 11.45 -5.42
CA ARG A 159 -1.71 12.12 -6.29
C ARG A 159 -1.96 13.63 -6.33
N THR A 160 -3.20 14.05 -6.52
CA THR A 160 -3.55 15.48 -6.62
C THR A 160 -3.24 16.22 -5.32
N ILE A 161 -3.56 15.62 -4.18
CA ILE A 161 -3.24 16.15 -2.85
C ILE A 161 -1.72 16.22 -2.66
N ALA A 162 -0.99 15.15 -2.99
CA ALA A 162 0.47 15.11 -2.88
C ALA A 162 1.15 16.22 -3.72
N PHE A 163 0.64 16.50 -4.92
CA PHE A 163 1.16 17.58 -5.76
C PHE A 163 0.95 18.96 -5.15
N ARG A 164 -0.18 19.17 -4.45
CA ARG A 164 -0.46 20.41 -3.70
C ARG A 164 0.39 20.51 -2.44
N LEU A 165 0.58 19.42 -1.70
CA LEU A 165 1.40 19.39 -0.49
C LEU A 165 2.91 19.43 -0.78
N GLY A 166 3.35 19.06 -1.99
CA GLY A 166 4.76 19.09 -2.38
C GLY A 166 5.40 20.48 -2.40
N TYR A 167 4.60 21.55 -2.27
CA TYR A 167 5.09 22.92 -2.06
C TYR A 167 5.53 23.17 -0.60
N LEU A 168 5.19 22.29 0.34
CA LEU A 168 5.63 22.38 1.73
C LEU A 168 7.11 21.94 1.87
N PRO A 169 7.88 22.54 2.81
CA PRO A 169 9.33 22.39 2.85
C PRO A 169 9.85 21.01 3.29
N LYS A 170 8.98 20.01 3.57
CA LYS A 170 9.35 18.83 4.37
C LYS A 170 9.13 17.46 3.67
N GLY A 171 9.67 17.30 2.46
CA GLY A 171 9.52 16.06 1.67
C GLY A 171 10.13 14.78 2.29
N ARG A 172 10.99 14.87 3.32
CA ARG A 172 11.59 13.70 3.99
C ARG A 172 10.76 13.17 5.16
N ILE A 173 9.79 13.94 5.66
CA ILE A 173 8.96 13.56 6.80
C ILE A 173 8.24 12.24 6.60
N PRO A 174 7.61 11.95 5.44
CA PRO A 174 6.88 10.70 5.27
C PRO A 174 7.77 9.47 5.49
N ILE A 175 9.02 9.51 4.99
CA ILE A 175 9.98 8.41 5.15
C ILE A 175 10.39 8.28 6.61
N ALA A 176 10.71 9.40 7.27
CA ALA A 176 11.11 9.40 8.67
C ALA A 176 10.00 8.86 9.59
N LEU A 177 8.76 9.29 9.38
CA LEU A 177 7.60 8.79 10.14
C LEU A 177 7.37 7.30 9.88
N TRP A 178 7.44 6.85 8.63
CA TRP A 178 7.30 5.43 8.30
C TRP A 178 8.41 4.58 8.94
N LEU A 179 9.65 5.05 8.97
CA LEU A 179 10.76 4.36 9.64
C LEU A 179 10.51 4.23 11.14
N ILE A 180 10.09 5.32 11.81
CA ILE A 180 9.74 5.30 13.23
C ILE A 180 8.64 4.28 13.49
N VAL A 181 7.54 4.33 12.73
CA VAL A 181 6.42 3.39 12.87
C VAL A 181 6.86 1.95 12.60
N SER A 182 7.74 1.73 11.63
CA SER A 182 8.27 0.41 11.32
C SER A 182 9.13 -0.15 12.45
N ILE A 183 10.01 0.66 13.02
CA ILE A 183 10.81 0.27 14.20
C ILE A 183 9.90 -0.05 15.38
N LEU A 184 8.86 0.76 15.63
CA LEU A 184 7.90 0.52 16.70
C LEU A 184 7.10 -0.76 16.49
N ALA A 185 6.64 -1.04 15.26
CA ALA A 185 5.91 -2.27 14.95
C ALA A 185 6.77 -3.52 15.16
N HIS A 186 7.98 -3.54 14.58
CA HIS A 186 8.88 -4.68 14.66
C HIS A 186 9.47 -4.86 16.07
N GLY A 187 9.82 -3.76 16.73
CA GLY A 187 10.30 -3.76 18.11
C GLY A 187 9.21 -4.21 19.09
N GLY A 188 7.98 -3.72 18.91
CA GLY A 188 6.82 -4.14 19.70
C GLY A 188 6.56 -5.65 19.58
N HIS A 189 6.65 -6.20 18.37
CA HIS A 189 6.54 -7.64 18.19
C HIS A 189 7.70 -8.42 18.84
N ALA A 190 8.94 -7.99 18.66
CA ALA A 190 10.10 -8.65 19.24
C ALA A 190 10.03 -8.69 20.78
N ILE A 191 9.57 -7.60 21.41
CA ILE A 191 9.33 -7.54 22.85
C ILE A 191 8.21 -8.50 23.26
N ALA A 192 7.08 -8.49 22.55
CA ALA A 192 5.97 -9.39 22.81
C ALA A 192 6.35 -10.87 22.66
N ALA A 193 7.21 -11.19 21.70
CA ALA A 193 7.81 -12.50 21.51
C ALA A 193 8.65 -12.92 22.73
N GLY A 194 9.55 -12.05 23.18
CA GLY A 194 10.40 -12.30 24.36
C GLY A 194 9.63 -12.41 25.68
N MET A 195 8.48 -11.72 25.80
CA MET A 195 7.61 -11.76 26.98
C MET A 195 6.58 -12.90 26.96
N GLY A 196 6.51 -13.68 25.88
CA GLY A 196 5.49 -14.73 25.75
C GLY A 196 4.05 -14.20 25.65
N ASN A 197 3.86 -12.96 25.18
CA ASN A 197 2.52 -12.37 25.02
C ASN A 197 1.84 -12.97 23.79
N SER A 198 1.00 -13.99 24.02
CA SER A 198 0.30 -14.72 22.96
C SER A 198 -0.64 -13.83 22.15
N SER A 199 -1.24 -12.79 22.74
CA SER A 199 -2.21 -11.92 22.04
C SER A 199 -1.61 -11.18 20.83
N ILE A 200 -0.39 -10.65 20.98
CA ILE A 200 0.31 -9.97 19.86
C ILE A 200 0.85 -10.99 18.86
N GLN A 201 1.26 -12.17 19.33
CA GLN A 201 1.75 -13.24 18.45
C GLN A 201 0.63 -13.87 17.62
N GLU A 202 -0.55 -14.10 18.21
CA GLU A 202 -1.75 -14.58 17.53
C GLU A 202 -2.24 -13.54 16.53
N LEU A 203 -2.28 -12.26 16.92
CA LEU A 203 -2.63 -11.17 16.01
C LEU A 203 -1.61 -11.05 14.86
N SER A 204 -0.31 -11.16 15.14
CA SER A 204 0.73 -11.19 14.10
C SER A 204 0.57 -12.39 13.16
N ALA A 205 0.33 -13.59 13.72
CA ALA A 205 0.07 -14.78 12.92
C ALA A 205 -1.17 -14.61 12.03
N LEU A 206 -2.20 -13.95 12.54
CA LEU A 206 -3.40 -13.58 11.77
C LEU A 206 -3.11 -12.51 10.71
N LEU A 207 -2.26 -11.53 10.98
CA LEU A 207 -1.82 -10.54 9.98
C LEU A 207 -0.99 -11.17 8.87
N ARG A 208 -0.13 -12.11 9.24
CA ARG A 208 0.62 -12.96 8.33
C ARG A 208 -0.32 -13.87 7.52
N SER A 209 -1.43 -14.28 8.11
CA SER A 209 -2.51 -15.01 7.45
C SER A 209 -3.63 -14.12 6.90
N THR A 210 -3.45 -12.80 6.80
CA THR A 210 -4.40 -11.88 6.14
C THR A 210 -3.70 -10.98 5.12
N THR A 211 -2.43 -11.23 4.80
CA THR A 211 -1.69 -10.48 3.79
C THR A 211 -1.17 -11.42 2.69
N PRO A 212 -1.28 -11.05 1.41
CA PRO A 212 -0.76 -11.87 0.33
C PRO A 212 0.75 -12.03 0.48
N PHE A 213 1.25 -13.21 0.08
CA PHE A 213 2.66 -13.62 0.08
C PHE A 213 3.25 -14.11 1.40
N GLY A 214 2.46 -14.30 2.46
CA GLY A 214 2.99 -14.84 3.74
C GLY A 214 4.15 -14.02 4.30
N LEU A 215 4.23 -12.74 3.92
CA LEU A 215 5.25 -11.83 4.41
C LEU A 215 4.87 -11.50 5.84
N THR A 216 5.76 -11.92 6.73
CA THR A 216 5.70 -11.70 8.15
C THR A 216 5.25 -10.27 8.43
N ALA A 217 4.00 -10.12 8.90
CA ALA A 217 3.87 -9.34 10.12
C ALA A 217 4.91 -9.97 11.06
N CYS A 218 5.96 -9.21 11.34
CA CYS A 218 6.73 -9.43 12.54
C CYS A 218 5.70 -9.35 13.63
#